data_AF-A0A6A2EQD2-F1
#
_entry.id   AF-A0A6A2EQD2-F1
#
_cell.length_a   1.000
_cell.length_b   1.000
_cell.length_c   1.000
_cell.angle_alpha   90.00
_cell.angle_beta   90.00
_cell.angle_gamma   90.00
#
_symmetry.space_group_name_H-M   'P 1'
#
loop_
_entity.id
_entity.type
_entity.pdbx_description
1 polymer ?
#
loop_
_entity_poly.entity_id
_entity_poly.type
_entity_poly.pdbx_seq_one_letter_code
_entity_poly.pdbx_strand_id
1 'polypeptide(L)'
;MKRVSGKIIRAATSLLLPVKKTRAGECKRCGECCKFVFKCPFLKFENHGSSKSMCTIHSLRPPQCRKYPRAKWEKAHEPCGYHFIEEKSI
;
A
#
# COMPACT_ATOMS: atom_id res chain seq x y z
N MET A 1 -15.43 -15.50 -15.77
CA MET A 1 -14.33 -15.44 -14.78
C MET A 1 -14.77 -14.63 -13.56
N LYS A 2 -14.93 -15.27 -12.40
CA LYS A 2 -15.32 -14.57 -11.15
C LYS A 2 -14.24 -13.52 -10.83
N ARG A 3 -14.61 -12.23 -10.79
CA ARG A 3 -13.72 -11.14 -10.31
C ARG A 3 -13.33 -11.46 -8.87
N VAL A 4 -12.19 -12.11 -8.67
CA VAL A 4 -11.62 -12.28 -7.34
C VAL A 4 -11.37 -10.88 -6.80
N SER A 5 -11.98 -10.57 -5.66
CA SER A 5 -11.88 -9.24 -5.05
C SER A 5 -10.40 -8.86 -4.90
N GLY A 6 -10.02 -7.64 -5.29
CA GLY A 6 -8.66 -7.13 -5.07
C GLY A 6 -8.18 -7.26 -3.62
N LYS A 7 -9.10 -7.41 -2.65
CA LYS A 7 -8.84 -7.78 -1.25
C LYS A 7 -8.08 -9.11 -1.12
N ILE A 8 -8.61 -10.16 -1.75
CA ILE A 8 -8.09 -11.53 -1.65
C ILE A 8 -6.77 -11.61 -2.41
N ILE A 9 -6.71 -10.99 -3.58
CA ILE A 9 -5.47 -10.94 -4.37
C ILE A 9 -4.38 -10.24 -3.56
N ARG A 10 -4.62 -9.06 -3.00
CA ARG A 10 -3.59 -8.33 -2.23
C ARG A 10 -3.21 -9.04 -0.94
N ALA A 11 -4.17 -9.66 -0.24
CA ALA A 11 -3.88 -10.46 0.94
C ALA A 11 -3.01 -11.68 0.59
N ALA A 12 -3.39 -12.44 -0.44
CA ALA A 12 -2.68 -13.64 -0.89
C ALA A 12 -1.30 -13.30 -1.47
N THR A 13 -1.19 -12.31 -2.36
CA THR A 13 0.10 -11.91 -2.95
C THR A 13 1.03 -11.30 -1.90
N SER A 14 0.50 -10.56 -0.92
CA SER A 14 1.33 -10.05 0.17
C SER A 14 1.79 -11.15 1.11
N LEU A 15 1.03 -12.24 1.28
CA LEU A 15 1.49 -13.37 2.08
C LEU A 15 2.54 -14.21 1.33
N LEU A 16 2.26 -14.54 0.06
CA LEU A 16 2.98 -15.57 -0.70
C LEU A 16 4.11 -15.03 -1.57
N LEU A 17 4.07 -13.76 -1.99
CA LEU A 17 5.04 -13.21 -2.94
C LEU A 17 5.97 -12.17 -2.31
N PRO A 18 7.23 -12.09 -2.77
CA PRO A 18 8.16 -11.07 -2.35
C PRO A 18 7.84 -9.72 -3.00
N VAL A 19 8.28 -8.65 -2.33
CA VAL A 19 8.32 -7.29 -2.87
C VAL A 19 9.36 -7.22 -3.98
N LYS A 20 9.01 -6.60 -5.11
CA LYS A 20 9.96 -6.40 -6.22
C LYS A 20 11.15 -5.57 -5.74
N LYS A 21 12.36 -6.00 -6.11
CA LYS A 21 13.63 -5.32 -5.75
C LYS A 21 13.69 -3.89 -6.27
N THR A 22 12.99 -3.61 -7.37
CA THR A 22 12.86 -2.28 -7.97
C THR A 22 11.99 -1.31 -7.17
N ARG A 23 11.31 -1.76 -6.10
CA ARG A 23 10.48 -0.89 -5.26
C ARG A 23 11.35 -0.01 -4.38
N ALA A 24 11.20 1.30 -4.54
CA ALA A 24 11.87 2.31 -3.75
C ALA A 24 10.88 3.28 -3.09
N GLY A 25 11.39 4.11 -2.19
CA GLY A 25 10.61 5.08 -1.41
C GLY A 25 9.99 4.50 -0.13
N GLU A 26 9.11 5.30 0.49
CA GLU A 26 8.53 4.98 1.79
C GLU A 26 7.06 5.43 1.92
N CYS A 27 6.40 5.00 2.99
CA CYS A 27 5.02 5.41 3.26
C CYS A 27 4.96 6.89 3.68
N LYS A 28 4.57 7.78 2.76
CA LYS A 28 4.37 9.22 3.04
C LYS A 28 3.07 9.59 3.78
N ARG A 29 2.41 8.61 4.40
CA ARG A 29 1.20 8.83 5.21
C ARG A 29 0.04 9.51 4.44
N CYS A 30 -0.14 9.20 3.15
CA CYS A 30 -1.24 9.76 2.33
C CYS A 30 -2.63 9.21 2.68
N GLY A 31 -2.72 8.04 3.34
CA GLY A 31 -3.98 7.46 3.80
C GLY A 31 -4.84 6.77 2.73
N GLU A 32 -4.55 6.96 1.45
CA GLU A 32 -5.35 6.40 0.35
C GLU A 32 -5.31 4.87 0.30
N CYS A 33 -4.15 4.24 0.51
CA CYS A 33 -4.07 2.78 0.63
C CYS A 33 -4.84 2.21 1.84
N CYS A 34 -5.02 3.01 2.89
CA CYS A 34 -5.77 2.64 4.09
C CYS A 34 -7.28 2.81 3.92
N LYS A 35 -7.73 3.59 2.94
CA LYS A 35 -9.14 3.70 2.53
C LYS A 35 -9.47 2.72 1.41
N PHE A 36 -8.45 2.23 0.70
CA PHE A 36 -8.62 1.41 -0.47
C PHE A 36 -9.36 0.13 -0.09
N VAL A 37 -10.53 -0.04 -0.71
CA VAL A 37 -11.43 -1.18 -0.61
C VAL A 37 -12.28 -1.26 0.69
N PHE A 38 -11.78 -0.79 1.84
CA PHE A 38 -12.60 -0.41 2.99
C PHE A 38 -11.85 0.62 3.84
N LYS A 39 -12.57 1.44 4.61
CA LYS A 39 -11.95 2.39 5.54
C LYS A 39 -11.31 1.61 6.69
N CYS A 40 -9.98 1.55 6.73
CA CYS A 40 -9.25 0.90 7.81
C CYS A 40 -9.63 1.52 9.17
N PRO A 41 -10.02 0.73 10.18
CA PRO A 41 -10.42 1.26 11.49
C PRO A 41 -9.25 1.90 12.26
N PHE A 42 -8.02 1.55 11.90
CA PHE A 42 -6.80 2.10 12.50
C PHE A 42 -6.29 3.38 11.81
N LEU A 43 -7.02 3.88 10.81
CA LEU A 43 -6.71 5.13 10.11
C LEU A 43 -7.27 6.32 10.89
N LYS A 44 -6.40 7.22 11.33
CA LYS A 44 -6.74 8.53 11.88
C LYS A 44 -6.23 9.64 10.96
N PHE A 45 -6.86 10.80 11.00
CA PHE A 45 -6.35 12.02 10.38
C PHE A 45 -5.98 12.98 11.50
N GLU A 46 -4.85 13.67 11.34
CA GLU A 46 -4.51 14.77 12.24
C GLU A 46 -5.54 15.88 11.98
N ASN A 47 -6.32 16.24 13.00
CA ASN A 47 -7.21 17.39 12.92
C ASN A 47 -6.35 18.67 12.74
N HIS A 48 -6.93 19.73 12.17
CA HIS A 48 -6.27 21.01 11.82
C HIS A 48 -5.59 21.08 10.44
N GLY A 49 -6.26 20.59 9.39
CA GLY A 49 -5.93 20.98 8.01
C GLY A 49 -4.70 20.30 7.39
N SER A 50 -4.05 19.35 8.09
CA SER A 50 -2.96 18.57 7.50
C SER A 50 -3.52 17.35 6.76
N SER A 51 -3.13 17.14 5.50
CA SER A 51 -3.50 15.95 4.72
C SER A 51 -2.76 14.67 5.16
N LYS A 52 -2.13 14.69 6.34
CA LYS A 52 -1.34 13.58 6.86
C LYS A 52 -2.23 12.62 7.65
N SER A 53 -2.25 11.37 7.21
CA SER A 53 -2.91 10.29 7.93
C SER A 53 -1.99 9.67 8.96
N MET A 54 -2.55 9.05 10.00
CA MET A 54 -1.82 8.29 11.00
C MET A 54 -2.38 6.87 11.07
N CYS A 55 -1.49 5.88 11.05
CA CYS A 55 -1.85 4.49 11.30
C CYS A 55 -1.55 4.17 12.77
N THR A 56 -2.58 3.90 13.57
CA THR A 56 -2.40 3.66 15.02
C THR A 56 -1.70 2.35 15.34
N ILE A 57 -1.63 1.42 14.38
CA ILE A 57 -0.93 0.12 14.52
C ILE A 57 0.28 0.03 13.59
N HIS A 58 0.99 1.14 13.34
CA HIS A 58 2.05 1.20 12.33
C HIS A 58 3.12 0.09 12.49
N SER A 59 3.51 -0.22 13.72
CA SER A 59 4.48 -1.27 14.03
C SER A 59 3.92 -2.69 13.87
N LEU A 60 2.61 -2.86 14.09
CA LEU A 60 1.88 -4.14 13.98
C LEU A 60 1.16 -4.28 12.64
N ARG A 61 1.57 -3.52 11.62
CA ARG A 61 0.91 -3.54 10.31
C ARG A 61 0.89 -4.95 9.75
N PRO A 62 -0.27 -5.43 9.29
CA PRO A 62 -0.35 -6.77 8.72
C PRO A 62 0.41 -6.78 7.37
N PRO A 63 0.85 -7.96 6.88
CA PRO A 63 1.75 -8.07 5.72
C PRO A 63 1.27 -7.31 4.47
N GLN A 64 -0.05 -7.27 4.24
CA GLN A 64 -0.68 -6.53 3.15
C GLN A 64 -0.45 -5.01 3.21
N CYS A 65 -0.32 -4.45 4.41
CA CYS A 65 -0.02 -3.03 4.59
C CYS A 65 1.50 -2.76 4.50
N ARG A 66 2.34 -3.70 4.95
CA ARG A 66 3.80 -3.56 4.93
C ARG A 66 4.39 -3.71 3.53
N LYS A 67 3.89 -4.68 2.77
CA LYS A 67 4.41 -5.01 1.44
C LYS A 67 3.79 -4.20 0.31
N TYR A 68 2.72 -3.44 0.57
CA TYR A 68 2.05 -2.65 -0.47
C TYR A 68 2.80 -1.36 -0.84
N PRO A 69 2.83 -0.99 -2.13
CA PRO A 69 2.60 -1.85 -3.30
C PRO A 69 3.78 -2.80 -3.49
N ARG A 70 3.52 -4.07 -3.77
CA ARG A 70 4.59 -5.07 -3.95
C ARG A 70 5.22 -4.99 -5.34
N ALA A 71 4.42 -4.61 -6.33
CA ALA A 71 4.76 -4.44 -7.74
C ALA A 71 4.01 -3.24 -8.36
N LYS A 72 4.50 -2.69 -9.48
CA LYS A 72 3.93 -1.50 -10.16
C LYS A 72 2.42 -1.64 -10.42
N TRP A 73 1.98 -2.80 -10.90
CA TRP A 73 0.57 -3.09 -11.19
C TRP A 73 -0.33 -3.14 -9.95
N GLU A 74 0.23 -3.38 -8.75
CA GLU A 74 -0.58 -3.36 -7.52
C GLU A 74 -0.89 -1.93 -7.06
N LYS A 75 -0.09 -0.94 -7.48
CA LYS A 75 -0.26 0.46 -7.09
C LYS A 75 -1.58 1.00 -7.66
N ALA A 76 -2.58 1.14 -6.79
CA ALA A 76 -3.95 1.46 -7.18
C ALA A 76 -4.38 2.91 -6.88
N HIS A 77 -3.47 3.77 -6.42
CA HIS A 77 -3.79 5.16 -6.11
C HIS A 77 -2.56 6.08 -6.21
N GLU A 78 -2.85 7.35 -6.38
CA GLU A 78 -1.94 8.48 -6.18
C GLU A 78 -2.62 9.50 -5.26
N PRO A 79 -1.86 10.25 -4.44
CA PRO A 79 -0.41 10.24 -4.33
C PRO A 79 0.11 9.09 -3.44
N CYS A 80 1.15 8.37 -3.86
CA CYS A 80 1.86 7.38 -3.04
C CYS A 80 3.37 7.71 -2.95
N GLY A 81 4.03 7.34 -1.85
CA GLY A 81 5.49 7.53 -1.70
C GLY A 81 6.32 6.40 -2.31
N TYR A 82 5.72 5.23 -2.53
CA TYR A 82 6.38 4.12 -3.21
C TYR A 82 6.34 4.27 -4.73
N HIS A 83 7.45 3.92 -5.36
CA HIS A 83 7.66 3.93 -6.81
C HIS A 83 8.52 2.75 -7.23
N PHE A 84 8.62 2.50 -8.54
CA PHE A 84 9.37 1.39 -9.12
C PHE A 84 10.33 1.92 -10.17
N ILE A 85 11.62 1.62 -10.00
CA ILE A 85 12.68 1.98 -10.94
C ILE A 85 12.60 0.98 -12.12
N GLU A 86 12.65 1.48 -13.35
CA GLU A 86 12.70 0.63 -14.53
C GLU A 86 14.09 0.00 -14.61
N GLU A 87 14.16 -1.34 -14.69
CA GLU A 87 15.42 -2.02 -14.99
C GLU A 87 15.79 -1.65 -16.42
N LYS A 88 16.85 -0.86 -16.59
CA LYS A 88 17.44 -0.66 -17.92
C LYS A 88 17.94 -2.02 -18.39
N SER A 89 17.28 -2.58 -19.40
CA SER A 89 17.81 -3.67 -20.20
C SER A 89 19.15 -3.19 -20.76
N ILE A 90 20.25 -3.80 -20.32
CA ILE A 90 21.56 -3.68 -20.96
C ILE A 90 21.55 -4.64 -22.15
#